data_AF-A0A9D8GW12-F1
#
_entry.id   AF-A0A9D8GW12-F1
#
_cell.length_a   1.000
_cell.length_b   1.000
_cell.length_c   1.000
_cell.angle_alpha   90.00
_cell.angle_beta   90.00
_cell.angle_gamma   90.00
#
_symmetry.space_group_name_H-M   'P 1'
#
loop_
_entity.id
_entity.type
_entity.pdbx_description
1 polymer ?
#
loop_
_entity_poly.entity_id
_entity_poly.type
_entity_poly.pdbx_seq_one_letter_code
_entity_poly.pdbx_strand_id
1 'polypeptide(L)'
;MHPRRRATLSLLACAAVAPSTARAQGASDPIVQPGEPTPAAFLKRAFEMRDLALRNGDQGYGAVVVRDGRIVGQAPSRTVTATDPTAHAEIEAIRDAARRLRTRDLSGAILYSSFRPCSICETAAHWANVARLVHGEAGTDAGAPRTPRY
;
A
#
# COMPACT_ATOMS: atom_id res chain seq x y z
N MET A 1 -16.20 -67.52 22.94
CA MET A 1 -17.05 -66.55 22.19
C MET A 1 -16.68 -65.15 22.64
N HIS A 2 -16.02 -64.36 21.78
CA HIS A 2 -15.47 -63.04 22.11
C HIS A 2 -16.06 -62.03 21.13
N PRO A 3 -16.89 -61.06 21.55
CA PRO A 3 -17.50 -60.13 20.61
C PRO A 3 -16.45 -59.07 20.20
N ARG A 4 -16.11 -59.05 18.92
CA ARG A 4 -15.24 -58.02 18.31
C ARG A 4 -15.92 -56.66 18.44
N ARG A 5 -15.31 -55.73 19.17
CA ARG A 5 -15.73 -54.32 19.21
C ARG A 5 -15.50 -53.71 17.82
N ARG A 6 -16.59 -53.35 17.15
CA ARG A 6 -16.54 -52.59 15.88
C ARG A 6 -16.16 -51.14 16.21
N ALA A 7 -14.97 -50.73 15.78
CA ALA A 7 -14.59 -49.32 15.79
C ALA A 7 -15.40 -48.60 14.70
N THR A 8 -16.32 -47.73 15.09
CA THR A 8 -17.00 -46.80 14.18
C THR A 8 -16.05 -45.64 13.89
N LEU A 9 -15.36 -45.68 12.75
CA LEU A 9 -14.71 -44.49 12.19
C LEU A 9 -15.82 -43.51 11.79
N SER A 10 -16.00 -42.45 12.57
CA SER A 10 -16.81 -41.31 12.15
C SER A 10 -15.99 -40.51 11.14
N LEU A 11 -16.32 -40.63 9.86
CA LEU A 11 -15.80 -39.79 8.79
C LEU A 11 -16.36 -38.38 9.00
N LEU A 12 -15.62 -37.51 9.69
CA LEU A 12 -15.85 -36.07 9.58
C LEU A 12 -15.50 -35.66 8.15
N ALA A 13 -16.52 -35.46 7.32
CA ALA A 13 -16.39 -34.83 6.03
C ALA A 13 -15.87 -33.40 6.26
N CYS A 14 -14.62 -33.15 5.89
CA CYS A 14 -14.06 -31.81 5.85
C CYS A 14 -14.82 -31.05 4.75
N ALA A 15 -15.72 -30.15 5.14
CA ALA A 15 -16.43 -29.31 4.19
C ALA A 15 -15.39 -28.46 3.44
N ALA A 16 -15.29 -28.64 2.13
CA ALA A 16 -14.44 -27.83 1.28
C ALA A 16 -14.91 -26.38 1.38
N VAL A 17 -14.09 -25.52 1.98
CA VAL A 17 -14.28 -24.07 1.94
C VAL A 17 -14.04 -23.65 0.50
N ALA A 18 -15.11 -23.31 -0.22
CA ALA A 18 -15.01 -22.71 -1.54
C ALA A 18 -14.15 -21.43 -1.41
N PRO A 19 -13.24 -21.14 -2.38
CA PRO A 19 -12.49 -19.91 -2.35
C PRO A 19 -13.47 -18.75 -2.37
N SER A 20 -13.56 -18.03 -1.25
CA SER A 20 -14.20 -16.72 -1.22
C SER A 20 -13.53 -15.90 -2.31
N THR A 21 -14.28 -15.53 -3.35
CA THR A 21 -13.84 -14.50 -4.29
C THR A 21 -13.73 -13.23 -3.48
N ALA A 22 -12.57 -13.02 -2.85
CA ALA A 22 -12.24 -11.78 -2.18
C ALA A 22 -12.49 -10.69 -3.22
N ARG A 23 -13.55 -9.90 -3.00
CA ARG A 23 -13.81 -8.72 -3.80
C ARG A 23 -12.53 -7.89 -3.73
N ALA A 24 -11.87 -7.71 -4.87
CA ALA A 24 -10.83 -6.71 -5.00
C ALA A 24 -11.44 -5.40 -4.50
N GLN A 25 -10.97 -4.90 -3.37
CA GLN A 25 -11.46 -3.65 -2.81
C GLN A 25 -11.20 -2.54 -3.82
N GLY A 26 -12.30 -2.02 -4.37
CA GLY A 26 -12.48 -0.69 -4.96
C GLY A 26 -11.58 -0.32 -6.14
N ALA A 27 -12.19 0.02 -7.27
CA ALA A 27 -11.51 0.83 -8.28
C ALA A 27 -10.98 2.10 -7.59
N SER A 28 -9.66 2.24 -7.53
CA SER A 28 -9.04 3.42 -6.94
C SER A 28 -9.27 4.63 -7.83
N ASP A 29 -9.58 5.78 -7.21
CA ASP A 29 -9.92 7.01 -7.91
C ASP A 29 -8.96 7.30 -9.06
N PRO A 30 -9.43 7.83 -10.21
CA PRO A 30 -8.55 8.17 -11.32
C PRO A 30 -7.34 8.98 -10.87
N ILE A 31 -6.15 8.59 -11.34
CA ILE A 31 -4.93 9.34 -11.08
C ILE A 31 -4.88 10.53 -12.02
N VAL A 32 -4.93 11.73 -11.45
CA VAL A 32 -4.65 12.96 -12.18
C VAL A 32 -3.14 13.11 -12.27
N GLN A 33 -2.60 13.09 -13.48
CA GLN A 33 -1.18 13.34 -13.72
C GLN A 33 -0.92 14.86 -13.64
N PRO A 34 0.25 15.29 -13.13
CA PRO A 34 0.65 16.69 -13.22
C PRO A 34 0.88 17.09 -14.69
N GLY A 35 0.72 18.38 -14.99
CA GLY A 35 1.00 18.91 -16.34
C GLY A 35 2.48 18.76 -16.73
N GLU A 36 3.38 18.88 -15.76
CA GLU A 36 4.83 18.64 -15.91
C GLU A 36 5.32 17.64 -14.85
N PRO A 37 6.06 16.58 -15.23
CA PRO A 37 6.47 15.50 -14.32
C PRO A 37 7.71 15.87 -13.49
N THR A 38 7.59 16.90 -12.63
CA THR A 38 8.67 17.34 -11.75
C THR A 38 8.54 16.76 -10.33
N PRO A 39 9.63 16.59 -9.57
CA PRO A 39 9.58 16.21 -8.16
C PRO A 39 8.63 17.07 -7.32
N ALA A 40 8.64 18.39 -7.55
CA ALA A 40 7.75 19.32 -6.88
C ALA A 40 6.27 19.06 -7.21
N ALA A 41 5.95 18.73 -8.47
CA ALA A 41 4.59 18.40 -8.87
C ALA A 41 4.10 17.08 -8.25
N PHE A 42 4.98 16.07 -8.12
CA PHE A 42 4.64 14.82 -7.45
C PHE A 42 4.43 15.01 -5.94
N LEU A 43 5.26 15.82 -5.27
CA LEU A 43 5.04 16.20 -3.87
C LEU A 43 3.75 16.97 -3.68
N LYS A 44 3.47 17.94 -4.57
CA LYS A 44 2.18 18.66 -4.57
C LYS A 44 1.01 17.67 -4.59
N ARG A 45 1.08 16.62 -5.42
CA ARG A 45 0.06 15.58 -5.44
C ARG A 45 -0.01 14.78 -4.13
N ALA A 46 1.11 14.48 -3.49
CA ALA A 46 1.13 13.85 -2.17
C ALA A 46 0.45 14.73 -1.10
N PHE A 47 0.64 16.06 -1.15
CA PHE A 47 -0.08 17.00 -0.29
C PHE A 47 -1.58 17.10 -0.61
N GLU A 48 -1.99 16.96 -1.87
CA GLU A 48 -3.42 16.86 -2.20
C GLU A 48 -4.06 15.59 -1.60
N MET A 49 -3.32 14.49 -1.54
CA MET A 49 -3.76 13.27 -0.84
C MET A 49 -3.83 13.48 0.67
N ARG A 50 -2.87 14.21 1.27
CA ARG A 50 -2.92 14.63 2.67
C ARG A 50 -4.20 15.40 2.98
N ASP A 51 -4.53 16.38 2.13
CA ASP A 51 -5.73 17.20 2.31
C ASP A 51 -7.01 16.38 2.13
N LEU A 52 -7.00 15.38 1.26
CA LEU A 52 -8.09 14.42 1.13
C LEU A 52 -8.26 13.58 2.41
N ALA A 53 -7.17 13.13 3.02
CA ALA A 53 -7.22 12.39 4.28
C ALA A 53 -7.91 13.22 5.38
N LEU A 54 -7.50 14.49 5.54
CA LEU A 54 -8.10 15.43 6.49
C LEU A 54 -9.58 15.67 6.22
N ARG A 55 -9.97 15.90 4.96
CA ARG A 55 -11.38 16.07 4.57
C ARG A 55 -12.23 14.85 4.89
N ASN A 56 -11.64 13.66 4.84
CA ASN A 56 -12.30 12.40 5.15
C ASN A 56 -12.29 12.07 6.65
N GLY A 57 -11.72 12.92 7.51
CA GLY A 57 -11.63 12.69 8.95
C GLY A 57 -10.52 11.71 9.37
N ASP A 58 -9.51 11.53 8.53
CA ASP A 58 -8.34 10.71 8.83
C ASP A 58 -7.12 11.57 9.25
N GLN A 59 -5.99 10.92 9.55
CA GLN A 59 -4.74 11.61 9.84
C GLN A 59 -4.24 12.35 8.60
N GLY A 60 -3.56 13.48 8.78
CA GLY A 60 -3.09 14.32 7.67
C GLY A 60 -1.83 13.77 6.99
N TYR A 61 -1.93 12.66 6.27
CA TYR A 61 -0.84 12.08 5.48
C TYR A 61 -1.30 11.68 4.07
N GLY A 62 -0.39 11.84 3.12
CA GLY A 62 -0.61 11.49 1.72
C GLY A 62 0.69 11.07 1.03
N ALA A 63 0.58 10.19 0.04
CA ALA A 63 1.72 9.69 -0.73
C ALA A 63 1.34 9.32 -2.17
N VAL A 64 2.33 9.35 -3.06
CA VAL A 64 2.22 8.88 -4.45
C VAL A 64 3.44 8.06 -4.85
N VAL A 65 3.23 7.04 -5.68
CA VAL A 65 4.28 6.25 -6.32
C VAL A 65 4.39 6.67 -7.76
N VAL A 66 5.59 7.01 -8.20
CA VAL A 66 5.90 7.48 -9.56
C VAL A 66 6.84 6.50 -10.24
N ARG A 67 6.55 6.14 -11.48
CA ARG A 67 7.41 5.33 -12.34
C ARG A 67 7.38 5.91 -13.75
N ASP A 68 8.55 6.04 -14.39
CA ASP A 68 8.69 6.58 -15.73
C ASP A 68 8.01 7.97 -15.91
N GLY A 69 8.16 8.83 -14.90
CA GLY A 69 7.58 10.18 -14.88
C GLY A 69 6.05 10.22 -14.72
N ARG A 70 5.41 9.09 -14.38
CA ARG A 70 3.96 9.01 -14.21
C ARG A 70 3.61 8.51 -12.83
N ILE A 71 2.59 9.10 -12.22
CA ILE A 71 2.01 8.56 -10.99
C ILE A 71 1.32 7.24 -11.33
N VAL A 72 1.77 6.17 -10.71
CA VAL A 72 1.24 4.82 -10.87
C VAL A 72 0.44 4.35 -9.67
N GLY A 73 0.53 5.04 -8.53
CA GLY A 73 -0.33 4.83 -7.36
C GLY A 73 -0.41 6.09 -6.49
N GLN A 74 -1.54 6.29 -5.82
CA GLN A 74 -1.74 7.41 -4.89
C GLN A 74 -2.64 6.99 -3.74
N ALA A 75 -2.42 7.54 -2.54
CA ALA A 75 -3.37 7.35 -1.46
C ALA A 75 -3.27 8.43 -0.36
N PRO A 76 -4.41 8.81 0.25
CA PRO A 76 -4.45 9.38 1.60
C PRO A 76 -4.20 8.27 2.65
N SER A 77 -3.82 8.64 3.87
CA SER A 77 -3.94 7.72 5.01
C SER A 77 -5.40 7.39 5.31
N ARG A 78 -5.61 6.18 5.83
CA ARG A 78 -6.92 5.63 6.17
C ARG A 78 -6.93 4.93 7.54
N THR A 79 -6.07 5.35 8.48
CA THR A 79 -5.87 4.59 9.73
C THR A 79 -7.07 4.65 10.64
N VAL A 80 -7.74 5.81 10.70
CA VAL A 80 -8.95 6.03 11.50
C VAL A 80 -10.16 5.51 10.74
N THR A 81 -10.32 5.96 9.50
CA THR A 81 -11.52 5.70 8.67
C THR A 81 -11.66 4.23 8.27
N ALA A 82 -10.56 3.50 8.09
CA ALA A 82 -10.58 2.07 7.83
C ALA A 82 -10.35 1.20 9.08
N THR A 83 -10.13 1.81 10.26
CA THR A 83 -9.77 1.08 11.50
C THR A 83 -8.61 0.11 11.28
N ASP A 84 -7.61 0.54 10.50
CA ASP A 84 -6.42 -0.25 10.15
C ASP A 84 -5.16 0.51 10.55
N PRO A 85 -4.44 0.08 11.62
CA PRO A 85 -3.24 0.76 12.08
C PRO A 85 -2.09 0.76 11.06
N THR A 86 -2.19 -0.05 9.99
CA THR A 86 -1.19 -0.13 8.91
C THR A 86 -1.56 0.67 7.66
N ALA A 87 -2.76 1.26 7.61
CA ALA A 87 -3.24 2.03 6.45
C ALA A 87 -2.62 3.43 6.35
N HIS A 88 -1.30 3.50 6.51
CA HIS A 88 -0.51 4.70 6.23
C HIS A 88 -0.55 5.02 4.74
N ALA A 89 -0.44 6.31 4.42
CA ALA A 89 -0.53 6.78 3.05
C ALA A 89 0.51 6.10 2.12
N GLU A 90 1.74 5.86 2.59
CA GLU A 90 2.78 5.20 1.82
C GLU A 90 2.44 3.74 1.50
N ILE A 91 1.96 3.00 2.50
CA ILE A 91 1.55 1.60 2.35
C ILE A 91 0.38 1.51 1.37
N GLU A 92 -0.60 2.40 1.53
CA GLU A 92 -1.77 2.46 0.66
C GLU A 92 -1.40 2.86 -0.78
N ALA A 93 -0.45 3.78 -0.98
CA ALA A 93 0.02 4.17 -2.30
C ALA A 93 0.82 3.06 -3.00
N ILE A 94 1.63 2.29 -2.25
CA ILE A 94 2.32 1.09 -2.75
C ILE A 94 1.29 0.02 -3.15
N ARG A 95 0.29 -0.23 -2.30
CA ARG A 95 -0.82 -1.17 -2.59
C ARG A 95 -1.58 -0.73 -3.84
N ASP A 96 -1.86 0.57 -3.99
CA ASP A 96 -2.52 1.13 -5.15
C ASP A 96 -1.71 0.95 -6.45
N ALA A 97 -0.42 1.28 -6.40
CA ALA A 97 0.49 1.06 -7.52
C ALA A 97 0.57 -0.40 -7.95
N ALA A 98 0.70 -1.30 -6.96
CA ALA A 98 0.79 -2.73 -7.20
C ALA A 98 -0.47 -3.28 -7.88
N ARG A 99 -1.66 -2.84 -7.43
CA ARG A 99 -2.94 -3.23 -8.05
C ARG A 99 -3.07 -2.71 -9.49
N ARG A 100 -2.73 -1.45 -9.73
CA ARG A 100 -2.85 -0.83 -11.06
C ARG A 100 -1.89 -1.43 -12.08
N LEU A 101 -0.65 -1.71 -11.66
CA LEU A 101 0.38 -2.32 -12.51
C LEU A 101 0.29 -3.85 -12.54
N ARG A 102 -0.56 -4.46 -11.71
CA ARG A 102 -0.68 -5.92 -11.54
C ARG A 102 0.66 -6.59 -11.23
N THR A 103 1.49 -5.93 -10.43
CA THR A 103 2.79 -6.45 -9.99
C THR A 103 3.08 -6.02 -8.56
N ARG A 104 3.80 -6.85 -7.81
CA ARG A 104 4.36 -6.47 -6.51
C ARG A 104 5.72 -5.77 -6.62
N ASP A 105 6.34 -5.84 -7.80
CA ASP A 105 7.66 -5.29 -8.06
C ASP A 105 7.54 -3.87 -8.65
N LEU A 106 7.92 -2.89 -7.86
CA LEU A 106 7.93 -1.46 -8.18
C LEU A 106 9.36 -0.96 -8.42
N SER A 107 10.26 -1.84 -8.89
CA SER A 107 11.60 -1.46 -9.34
C SER A 107 11.57 -0.26 -10.30
N GLY A 108 12.48 0.69 -10.06
CA GLY A 108 12.56 1.95 -10.80
C GLY A 108 11.54 3.01 -10.37
N ALA A 109 10.63 2.71 -9.43
CA ALA A 109 9.68 3.68 -8.91
C ALA A 109 10.29 4.54 -7.79
N ILE A 110 9.75 5.76 -7.65
CA ILE A 110 10.04 6.70 -6.57
C ILE A 110 8.76 6.91 -5.77
N LEU A 111 8.85 6.77 -4.45
CA LEU A 111 7.75 7.09 -3.52
C LEU A 111 7.93 8.52 -3.01
N TYR A 112 6.96 9.37 -3.31
CA TYR A 112 6.86 10.74 -2.80
C TYR A 112 5.85 10.76 -1.65
N SER A 113 6.27 11.19 -0.46
CA SER A 113 5.41 11.29 0.72
C SER A 113 5.33 12.73 1.23
N SER A 114 4.16 13.13 1.71
CA SER A 114 3.96 14.44 2.37
C SER A 114 4.86 14.63 3.59
N PHE A 115 5.21 13.56 4.30
CA PHE A 115 6.07 13.58 5.48
C PHE A 115 7.07 12.42 5.44
N ARG A 116 8.07 12.46 6.32
CA ARG A 116 9.07 11.39 6.40
C ARG A 116 8.39 10.04 6.70
N PRO A 117 8.55 9.02 5.85
CA PRO A 117 8.00 7.69 6.10
C PRO A 117 8.54 7.08 7.40
N CYS A 118 7.68 6.35 8.13
CA CYS A 118 8.08 5.60 9.31
C CYS A 118 8.73 4.25 8.94
N SER A 119 9.27 3.52 9.93
CA SER A 119 10.02 2.28 9.69
C SER A 119 9.23 1.18 8.97
N ILE A 120 7.93 1.05 9.23
CA ILE A 120 7.09 0.08 8.52
C ILE A 120 6.88 0.48 7.06
N CYS A 121 6.67 1.77 6.77
CA CYS A 121 6.52 2.27 5.41
C CYS A 121 7.81 2.11 4.60
N GLU A 122 8.97 2.38 5.22
CA GLU A 122 10.27 2.15 4.59
C GLU A 122 10.50 0.66 4.30
N THR A 123 10.11 -0.23 5.22
CA THR A 123 10.19 -1.69 5.02
C THR A 123 9.27 -2.16 3.90
N ALA A 124 8.04 -1.64 3.83
CA ALA A 124 7.10 -1.95 2.76
C ALA A 124 7.64 -1.49 1.38
N ALA A 125 8.21 -0.29 1.32
CA ALA A 125 8.84 0.23 0.11
C ALA A 125 10.05 -0.63 -0.31
N HIS A 126 10.87 -1.07 0.65
CA HIS A 126 11.97 -2.00 0.41
C HIS A 126 11.49 -3.32 -0.21
N TRP A 127 10.48 -3.97 0.37
CA TRP A 127 9.93 -5.23 -0.14
C TRP A 127 9.22 -5.09 -1.50
N ALA A 128 8.75 -3.88 -1.83
CA ALA A 128 8.21 -3.56 -3.14
C ALA A 128 9.29 -3.15 -4.16
N ASN A 129 10.58 -3.21 -3.81
CA ASN A 129 11.71 -2.75 -4.63
C ASN A 129 11.61 -1.28 -5.08
N VAL A 130 10.96 -0.41 -4.30
CA VAL A 130 10.95 1.03 -4.58
C VAL A 130 12.40 1.53 -4.55
N ALA A 131 12.81 2.22 -5.61
CA ALA A 131 14.20 2.63 -5.79
C ALA A 131 14.58 3.81 -4.88
N ARG A 132 13.63 4.72 -4.64
CA ARG A 132 13.91 5.96 -3.92
C ARG A 132 12.72 6.52 -3.16
N LEU A 133 13.00 7.22 -2.08
CA LEU A 133 12.04 7.94 -1.24
C LEU A 133 12.33 9.44 -1.28
N VAL A 134 11.29 10.24 -1.47
CA VAL A 134 11.35 11.71 -1.38
C VAL A 134 10.21 12.18 -0.48
N HIS A 135 10.46 13.15 0.40
CA HIS A 135 9.43 13.59 1.33
C HIS A 135 9.47 15.05 1.75
N GLY A 136 8.36 15.51 2.31
CA GLY A 136 8.25 16.84 2.90
C GLY A 136 8.12 17.95 1.86
N GLU A 137 7.76 19.13 2.32
CA GLU A 137 7.55 20.31 1.47
C GLU A 137 8.80 20.72 0.70
N ALA A 138 9.98 20.59 1.33
CA ALA A 138 11.27 20.87 0.70
C ALA A 138 11.73 19.78 -0.30
N GLY A 139 10.99 18.67 -0.42
CA GLY A 139 11.38 17.55 -1.26
C GLY A 139 12.70 16.91 -0.87
N THR A 140 12.88 16.68 0.43
CA THR A 140 14.06 16.01 0.97
C THR A 140 14.19 14.61 0.38
N ASP A 141 15.34 14.36 -0.21
CA ASP A 141 15.70 13.05 -0.73
C ASP A 141 16.15 12.13 0.40
N ALA A 142 15.40 11.08 0.68
CA ALA A 142 15.73 10.10 1.71
C ALA A 142 16.52 8.90 1.15
N GLY A 143 16.86 8.90 -0.14
CA GLY A 143 17.58 7.81 -0.79
C GLY A 143 16.76 6.54 -0.91
N ALA A 144 17.44 5.39 -0.95
CA ALA A 144 16.79 4.09 -1.00
C ALA A 144 16.09 3.77 0.34
N PRO A 145 14.95 3.03 0.32
CA PRO A 145 14.32 2.57 1.55
C PRO A 145 15.28 1.75 2.43
N ARG A 146 15.24 1.96 3.75
CA ARG A 146 16.12 1.21 4.67
C ARG A 146 15.78 -0.28 4.65
N THR A 147 16.83 -1.10 4.53
CA THR A 147 16.72 -2.55 4.69
C THR A 147 16.41 -2.88 6.16
N PRO A 148 15.41 -3.73 6.42
CA PRO A 148 15.16 -4.25 7.77
C PRO A 148 16.39 -4.98 8.29
N ARG A 149 16.78 -4.72 9.55
CA ARG A 149 17.79 -5.51 10.26
C ARG A 149 17.02 -6.45 11.18
N TYR A 150 17.02 -7.74 10.85
CA TYR A 150 16.45 -8.82 11.66
C TYR A 150 17.54 -9.55 12.43
#